data_AF-K1TCP8-F1
#
_entry.id   AF-K1TCP8-F1
#
_cell.length_a   1.000
_cell.length_b   1.000
_cell.length_c   1.000
_cell.angle_alpha   90.00
_cell.angle_beta   90.00
_cell.angle_gamma   90.00
#
_symmetry.space_group_name_H-M   'P 1'
#
loop_
_entity.id
_entity.type
_entity.pdbx_description
1 polymer ?
#
loop_
_entity_poly.entity_id
_entity_poly.type
_entity_poly.pdbx_seq_one_letter_code
_entity_poly.pdbx_strand_id
1 'polypeptide(L)'
;MRTLISILWISFFPLAAAAQGDGLSYRLKKVIKDKKAEIGIAVILDAQDTVTVNNDDRYPLMSVFKFHQALAVADYLNRNGLTPDTEIFIPEEELVPDTYSPLRDEFPEGEISLSVSRLLEYSLQLSDNNACDILFEHTGGPAATDRY
;
A
#
# COMPACT_ATOMS: atom_id res chain seq x y z
N MET A 1 -78.38 9.95 -22.96
CA MET A 1 -78.26 8.96 -21.86
C MET A 1 -77.11 8.02 -22.17
N ARG A 2 -76.12 7.95 -21.27
CA ARG A 2 -75.33 6.74 -20.90
C ARG A 2 -74.38 6.19 -21.98
N THR A 3 -73.08 6.03 -21.80
CA THR A 3 -72.11 6.39 -20.76
C THR A 3 -70.76 6.08 -21.41
N LEU A 4 -69.85 7.04 -21.49
CA LEU A 4 -68.46 6.82 -21.92
C LEU A 4 -67.76 6.02 -20.81
N ILE A 5 -67.35 4.79 -21.10
CA ILE A 5 -66.47 4.03 -20.21
C ILE A 5 -65.05 4.21 -20.73
N SER A 6 -64.41 5.25 -20.21
CA SER A 6 -62.97 5.47 -20.26
C SER A 6 -62.30 4.36 -19.44
N ILE A 7 -61.70 3.38 -20.12
CA ILE A 7 -60.85 2.38 -19.47
C ILE A 7 -59.53 3.07 -19.14
N LEU A 8 -59.40 3.43 -17.86
CA LEU A 8 -58.18 3.95 -17.25
C LEU A 8 -57.06 2.91 -17.45
N TRP A 9 -56.11 3.20 -18.34
CA TRP A 9 -54.82 2.52 -18.37
C TRP A 9 -54.05 2.93 -17.11
N ILE A 10 -54.21 2.17 -16.03
CA ILE A 10 -53.32 2.29 -14.88
C ILE A 10 -52.00 1.65 -15.31
N SER A 11 -51.10 2.49 -15.83
CA SER A 11 -49.68 2.17 -15.95
C SER A 11 -49.14 1.90 -14.55
N PHE A 12 -49.14 0.62 -14.16
CA PHE A 12 -48.39 0.12 -13.02
C PHE A 12 -46.92 0.23 -13.40
N PHE A 13 -46.31 1.39 -13.18
CA PHE A 13 -44.86 1.44 -13.04
C PHE A 13 -44.55 0.70 -11.74
N PRO A 14 -43.88 -0.47 -11.75
CA PRO A 14 -43.21 -0.89 -10.56
C PRO A 14 -42.12 0.16 -10.35
N LEU A 15 -42.35 1.09 -9.44
CA LEU A 15 -41.27 1.82 -8.81
C LEU A 15 -40.53 0.79 -7.96
N ALA A 16 -39.79 -0.10 -8.61
CA ALA A 16 -38.68 -0.78 -8.01
C ALA A 16 -37.63 0.30 -7.75
N ALA A 17 -37.92 1.16 -6.79
CA ALA A 17 -36.88 1.76 -5.98
C ALA A 17 -36.25 0.60 -5.23
N ALA A 18 -35.42 -0.17 -5.93
CA ALA A 18 -34.31 -0.81 -5.29
C ALA A 18 -33.45 0.35 -4.77
N ALA A 19 -33.82 0.86 -3.59
CA ALA A 19 -32.85 1.43 -2.69
C ALA A 19 -31.93 0.26 -2.31
N GLN A 20 -31.05 -0.14 -3.25
CA GLN A 20 -29.83 -0.81 -2.91
C GLN A 20 -29.14 0.18 -1.98
N GLY A 21 -29.20 -0.07 -0.68
CA GLY A 21 -28.54 0.77 0.31
C GLY A 21 -27.11 1.00 -0.15
N ASP A 22 -26.73 2.27 -0.27
CA ASP A 22 -25.46 2.78 -0.81
C ASP A 22 -24.33 1.74 -0.71
N GLY A 23 -24.08 0.98 -1.79
CA GLY A 23 -23.07 -0.08 -1.81
C GLY A 23 -21.67 0.49 -1.51
N LEU A 24 -20.73 -0.36 -1.09
CA LEU A 24 -19.39 0.09 -0.67
C LEU A 24 -18.73 1.01 -1.71
N SER A 25 -18.80 0.67 -3.00
CA SER A 25 -18.27 1.51 -4.10
C SER A 25 -18.88 2.92 -4.11
N TYR A 26 -20.20 3.04 -3.95
CA TYR A 26 -20.86 4.34 -3.92
C TYR A 26 -20.43 5.16 -2.69
N ARG A 27 -20.35 4.52 -1.52
CA ARG A 27 -19.90 5.20 -0.28
C ARG A 27 -18.46 5.71 -0.41
N LEU A 28 -17.55 4.91 -0.97
CA LEU A 28 -16.16 5.31 -1.20
C LEU A 28 -16.08 6.50 -2.17
N LYS A 29 -16.79 6.43 -3.32
CA LYS A 29 -16.87 7.56 -4.28
C LYS A 29 -17.42 8.83 -3.65
N LYS A 30 -18.45 8.70 -2.80
CA LYS A 30 -19.06 9.83 -2.09
C LYS A 30 -18.10 10.49 -1.10
N VAL A 31 -17.28 9.71 -0.38
CA VAL A 31 -16.28 10.24 0.58
C VAL A 31 -15.22 11.09 -0.10
N ILE A 32 -14.80 10.72 -1.32
CA ILE A 32 -13.72 11.40 -2.04
C ILE A 32 -14.18 12.54 -2.96
N LYS A 33 -15.47 12.59 -3.32
CA LYS A 33 -16.02 13.46 -4.37
C LYS A 33 -15.58 14.93 -4.29
N ASP A 34 -15.59 15.51 -3.10
CA ASP A 34 -15.33 16.94 -2.91
C ASP A 34 -13.91 17.22 -2.37
N LYS A 35 -13.00 16.24 -2.46
CA LYS A 35 -11.60 16.38 -2.03
C LYS A 35 -10.77 16.93 -3.19
N LYS A 36 -9.91 17.91 -2.89
CA LYS A 36 -8.96 18.48 -3.85
C LYS A 36 -7.70 17.62 -3.96
N ALA A 37 -7.87 16.36 -4.35
CA ALA A 37 -6.79 15.38 -4.52
C ALA A 37 -7.23 14.29 -5.49
N GLU A 38 -6.26 13.66 -6.16
CA GLU A 38 -6.44 12.40 -6.87
C GLU A 38 -6.36 11.26 -5.86
N ILE A 39 -7.42 10.44 -5.76
CA ILE A 39 -7.55 9.43 -4.71
C ILE A 39 -7.90 8.09 -5.35
N GLY A 40 -6.99 7.13 -5.24
CA GLY A 40 -7.20 5.72 -5.57
C GLY A 40 -7.60 4.94 -4.33
N ILE A 41 -8.54 3.99 -4.49
CA ILE A 41 -8.96 3.09 -3.41
C ILE A 41 -9.06 1.69 -3.99
N ALA A 42 -8.45 0.72 -3.33
CA ALA A 42 -8.65 -0.71 -3.58
C ALA A 42 -8.94 -1.41 -2.24
N VAL A 43 -10.06 -2.13 -2.17
CA VAL A 43 -10.42 -2.95 -1.01
C VAL A 43 -10.60 -4.37 -1.52
N ILE A 44 -9.74 -5.27 -1.04
CA ILE A 44 -9.80 -6.70 -1.36
C ILE A 44 -10.37 -7.42 -0.12
N LEU A 45 -11.50 -8.09 -0.29
CA LEU A 45 -12.17 -8.89 0.73
C LEU A 45 -12.00 -10.37 0.39
N ASP A 46 -11.43 -11.13 1.33
CA ASP A 46 -11.23 -12.59 1.24
C ASP A 46 -10.56 -13.07 -0.07
N ALA A 47 -9.68 -12.23 -0.62
CA ALA A 47 -8.94 -12.46 -1.88
C ALA A 47 -9.83 -12.75 -3.11
N GLN A 48 -11.11 -12.40 -3.10
CA GLN A 48 -12.05 -12.64 -4.21
C GLN A 48 -12.78 -11.36 -4.62
N ASP A 49 -13.45 -10.71 -3.67
CA ASP A 49 -14.24 -9.52 -3.96
C ASP A 49 -13.35 -8.28 -3.85
N THR A 50 -13.20 -7.56 -4.96
CA THR A 50 -12.40 -6.34 -5.02
C THR A 50 -13.26 -5.14 -5.40
N VAL A 51 -13.28 -4.12 -4.54
CA VAL A 51 -13.92 -2.84 -4.83
C VAL A 51 -12.84 -1.80 -5.07
N THR A 52 -12.87 -1.19 -6.25
CA THR A 52 -11.90 -0.17 -6.62
C THR A 52 -12.54 1.17 -6.98
N VAL A 53 -11.77 2.24 -6.81
CA VAL A 53 -12.06 3.60 -7.26
C VAL A 53 -10.77 4.17 -7.86
N ASN A 54 -10.82 4.68 -9.09
CA ASN A 54 -9.67 5.27 -9.82
C ASN A 54 -8.45 4.33 -9.91
N ASN A 55 -8.71 3.06 -10.26
CA ASN A 55 -7.71 2.00 -10.24
C ASN A 55 -6.65 2.08 -11.35
N ASP A 56 -6.97 2.70 -12.48
CA ASP A 56 -6.12 2.70 -13.67
C ASP A 56 -5.05 3.81 -13.63
N ASP A 57 -5.14 4.71 -12.65
CA ASP A 57 -4.19 5.80 -12.43
C ASP A 57 -2.89 5.29 -11.78
N ARG A 58 -1.83 6.10 -11.83
CA ARG A 58 -0.53 5.78 -11.23
C ARG A 58 -0.26 6.64 -10.01
N TYR A 59 -0.08 5.99 -8.86
CA TYR A 59 0.15 6.66 -7.59
C TYR A 59 1.62 6.51 -7.14
N PRO A 60 2.25 7.57 -6.61
CA PRO A 60 3.55 7.44 -5.98
C PRO A 60 3.42 6.60 -4.70
N LEU A 61 4.17 5.51 -4.60
CA LEU A 61 4.13 4.64 -3.43
C LEU A 61 4.71 5.31 -2.19
N MET A 62 5.70 6.18 -2.35
CA MET A 62 6.53 6.65 -1.25
C MET A 62 7.00 5.43 -0.43
N SER A 63 7.08 5.53 0.90
CA SER A 63 7.51 4.41 1.76
C SER A 63 6.59 3.17 1.73
N VAL A 64 5.45 3.17 1.05
CA VAL A 64 4.66 1.94 0.83
C VAL A 64 5.46 0.89 0.05
N PHE A 65 6.41 1.32 -0.80
CA PHE A 65 7.28 0.40 -1.51
C PHE A 65 8.17 -0.47 -0.60
N LYS A 66 8.43 -0.05 0.66
CA LYS A 66 9.27 -0.79 1.62
C LYS A 66 8.68 -2.16 1.96
N PHE A 67 7.36 -2.31 1.85
CA PHE A 67 6.72 -3.63 1.92
C PHE A 67 7.22 -4.58 0.82
N HIS A 68 7.28 -4.10 -0.43
CA HIS A 68 7.74 -4.87 -1.58
C HIS A 68 9.24 -5.16 -1.48
N GLN A 69 10.03 -4.17 -1.03
CA GLN A 69 11.44 -4.35 -0.70
C GLN A 69 11.63 -5.48 0.31
N ALA A 70 10.87 -5.51 1.40
CA ALA A 70 11.01 -6.54 2.42
C ALA A 70 10.72 -7.96 1.89
N LEU A 71 9.77 -8.11 0.97
CA LEU A 71 9.54 -9.39 0.30
C LEU A 71 10.74 -9.82 -0.56
N ALA A 72 11.31 -8.87 -1.32
CA ALA A 72 12.51 -9.13 -2.12
C ALA A 72 13.73 -9.45 -1.24
N VAL A 73 13.90 -8.77 -0.10
CA VAL A 73 14.94 -9.09 0.90
C VAL A 73 14.75 -10.52 1.43
N ALA A 74 13.52 -10.89 1.80
CA ALA A 74 13.22 -12.24 2.30
C ALA A 74 13.53 -13.33 1.26
N ASP A 75 13.17 -13.11 -0.01
CA ASP A 75 13.52 -14.03 -1.11
C ASP A 75 15.03 -14.07 -1.37
N TYR A 76 15.71 -12.93 -1.33
CA TYR A 76 17.17 -12.86 -1.42
C TYR A 76 17.84 -13.71 -0.34
N LEU A 77 17.43 -13.56 0.92
CA LEU A 77 17.96 -14.38 2.02
C LEU A 77 17.75 -15.87 1.74
N ASN A 78 16.52 -16.27 1.39
CA ASN A 78 16.19 -17.66 1.11
C ASN A 78 17.01 -18.24 -0.05
N ARG A 79 17.16 -17.52 -1.16
CA ARG A 79 17.93 -17.96 -2.34
C ARG A 79 19.43 -18.12 -2.05
N ASN A 80 19.95 -17.35 -1.11
CA ASN A 80 21.36 -17.39 -0.73
C ASN A 80 21.62 -18.25 0.52
N GLY A 81 20.61 -18.95 1.06
CA GLY A 81 20.75 -19.78 2.26
C GLY A 81 21.09 -18.98 3.52
N LEU A 82 20.73 -17.69 3.55
CA LEU A 82 20.92 -16.79 4.69
C LEU A 82 19.68 -16.78 5.58
N THR A 83 19.85 -16.36 6.83
CA THR A 83 18.75 -16.19 7.79
C THR A 83 18.52 -14.71 8.09
N PRO A 84 17.35 -14.32 8.63
CA PRO A 84 17.11 -12.95 9.08
C PRO A 84 18.08 -12.47 10.18
N ASP A 85 18.74 -13.39 10.88
CA ASP A 85 19.77 -13.09 11.89
C ASP A 85 21.14 -12.76 11.29
N THR A 86 21.28 -12.82 9.96
CA THR A 86 22.49 -12.41 9.25
C THR A 86 22.77 -10.94 9.55
N GLU A 87 23.97 -10.63 10.02
CA GLU A 87 24.35 -9.27 10.40
C GLU A 87 24.92 -8.50 9.21
N ILE A 88 24.58 -7.22 9.16
CA ILE A 88 25.15 -6.21 8.27
C ILE A 88 25.90 -5.21 9.15
N PHE A 89 27.17 -5.00 8.83
CA PHE A 89 27.95 -3.92 9.43
C PHE A 89 27.58 -2.59 8.77
N ILE A 90 27.25 -1.60 9.60
CA ILE A 90 26.76 -0.29 9.17
C ILE A 90 27.79 0.74 9.64
N PRO A 91 28.64 1.24 8.74
CA PRO A 91 29.57 2.30 9.09
C PRO A 91 28.85 3.64 9.20
N GLU A 92 29.47 4.64 9.84
CA GLU A 92 28.89 5.99 10.02
C GLU A 92 28.40 6.59 8.68
N GLU A 93 29.14 6.36 7.58
CA GLU A 93 28.84 6.96 6.28
C GLU A 93 27.54 6.44 5.64
N GLU A 94 27.05 5.27 6.03
CA GLU A 94 25.75 4.75 5.58
C GLU A 94 24.57 5.39 6.33
N LEU A 95 24.83 6.06 7.46
CA LEU A 95 23.83 6.79 8.23
C LEU A 95 23.70 8.25 7.75
N VAL A 96 23.31 8.40 6.48
CA VAL A 96 23.22 9.69 5.80
C VAL A 96 22.34 10.69 6.59
N PRO A 97 22.75 11.97 6.73
CA PRO A 97 21.96 13.00 7.41
C PRO A 97 20.80 13.52 6.54
N ASP A 98 20.03 14.50 7.04
CA ASP A 98 18.95 15.21 6.31
C ASP A 98 17.84 14.30 5.76
N THR A 99 17.67 13.13 6.36
CA THR A 99 16.60 12.18 6.08
C THR A 99 15.99 11.65 7.37
N TYR A 100 14.76 11.15 7.29
CA TYR A 100 14.10 10.50 8.42
C TYR A 100 14.75 9.14 8.71
N SER A 101 15.41 9.02 9.86
CA SER A 101 16.08 7.79 10.26
C SER A 101 16.17 7.62 11.79
N PRO A 102 15.18 6.97 12.42
CA PRO A 102 15.26 6.54 13.81
C PRO A 102 16.49 5.67 14.12
N LEU A 103 16.96 4.89 13.15
CA LEU A 103 18.20 4.10 13.26
C LEU A 103 19.41 5.01 13.53
N ARG A 104 19.58 6.06 12.73
CA ARG A 104 20.65 7.05 12.94
C ARG A 104 20.46 7.82 14.26
N ASP A 105 19.23 8.14 14.62
CA ASP A 105 18.95 8.84 15.88
C ASP A 105 19.34 7.98 17.10
N GLU A 106 19.22 6.65 17.01
CA GLU A 106 19.62 5.69 18.06
C GLU A 106 21.13 5.42 18.05
N PHE A 107 21.74 5.34 16.86
CA PHE A 107 23.15 5.02 16.67
C PHE A 107 23.88 6.09 15.84
N PRO A 108 24.04 7.32 16.35
CA PRO A 108 24.54 8.44 15.55
C PRO A 108 25.99 8.29 15.09
N GLU A 109 26.78 7.45 15.77
CA GLU A 109 28.19 7.20 15.44
C GLU A 109 28.36 6.04 14.46
N GLY A 110 27.28 5.33 14.08
CA GLY A 110 27.37 4.11 13.27
C GLY A 110 28.28 3.07 13.92
N GLU A 111 29.12 2.42 13.12
CA GLU A 111 30.07 1.40 13.55
C GLU A 111 29.41 0.23 14.32
N ILE A 112 28.19 -0.12 13.90
CA ILE A 112 27.37 -1.17 14.51
C ILE A 112 27.14 -2.32 13.53
N SER A 113 26.93 -3.51 14.08
CA SER A 113 26.36 -4.63 13.34
C SER A 113 24.91 -4.83 13.77
N LEU A 114 23.99 -4.88 12.81
CA LEU A 114 22.59 -5.20 13.05
C LEU A 114 22.14 -6.35 12.16
N SER A 115 21.26 -7.20 12.67
CA SER A 115 20.64 -8.24 11.85
C SER A 115 19.75 -7.64 10.76
N VAL A 116 19.60 -8.37 9.65
CA VAL A 116 18.63 -8.03 8.59
C VAL A 116 17.21 -7.92 9.16
N SER A 117 16.83 -8.76 10.12
CA SER A 117 15.55 -8.65 10.83
C SER A 117 15.39 -7.29 11.52
N ARG A 118 16.43 -6.79 12.18
CA ARG A 118 16.39 -5.49 12.86
C ARG A 118 16.32 -4.34 11.87
N LEU A 119 17.05 -4.41 10.76
CA LEU A 119 16.95 -3.42 9.68
C LEU A 119 15.55 -3.40 9.04
N LEU A 120 14.94 -4.57 8.85
CA LEU A 120 13.55 -4.68 8.38
C LEU A 120 12.56 -4.09 9.39
N GLU A 121 12.78 -4.21 10.70
CA GLU A 121 11.96 -3.55 11.71
C GLU A 121 12.03 -2.02 11.59
N TYR A 122 13.23 -1.44 11.49
CA TYR A 122 13.39 0.01 11.25
C TYR A 122 12.71 0.43 9.94
N SER A 123 12.94 -0.31 8.85
CA SER A 123 12.39 0.04 7.53
C SER A 123 10.86 -0.09 7.48
N LEU A 124 10.28 -1.18 7.98
CA LEU A 124 8.84 -1.45 7.85
C LEU A 124 7.98 -0.81 8.93
N GLN A 125 8.42 -0.86 10.19
CA GLN A 125 7.60 -0.40 11.31
C GLN A 125 7.80 1.09 11.56
N LEU A 126 9.01 1.58 11.34
CA LEU A 126 9.36 2.97 11.58
C LEU A 126 9.47 3.78 10.30
N SER A 127 9.52 3.16 9.11
CA SER A 127 9.72 3.86 7.84
C SER A 127 11.10 4.55 7.74
N ASP A 128 12.11 4.00 8.41
CA ASP A 128 13.49 4.51 8.35
C ASP A 128 14.03 4.52 6.91
N ASN A 129 14.64 5.63 6.48
CA ASN A 129 15.17 5.76 5.12
C ASN A 129 16.59 5.19 4.98
N ASN A 130 17.45 5.33 5.99
CA ASN A 130 18.79 4.73 5.93
C ASN A 130 18.70 3.20 5.96
N ALA A 131 17.89 2.63 6.86
CA ALA A 131 17.69 1.17 6.89
C ALA A 131 17.14 0.65 5.53
N CYS A 132 16.27 1.42 4.88
CA CYS A 132 15.78 1.12 3.54
C CYS A 132 16.92 1.12 2.51
N ASP A 133 17.76 2.14 2.46
CA ASP A 133 18.84 2.24 1.48
C ASP A 133 19.94 1.18 1.72
N ILE A 134 20.28 0.91 2.98
CA ILE A 134 21.21 -0.15 3.38
C ILE A 134 20.71 -1.51 2.87
N LEU A 135 19.41 -1.82 3.07
CA LEU A 135 18.81 -3.06 2.59
C LEU A 135 18.81 -3.15 1.06
N PHE A 136 18.61 -2.04 0.34
CA PHE A 136 18.73 -2.04 -1.12
C PHE A 136 20.16 -2.33 -1.57
N GLU A 137 21.15 -1.67 -0.99
CA GLU A 137 22.56 -1.89 -1.34
C GLU A 137 22.95 -3.36 -1.18
N HIS A 138 22.50 -3.99 -0.09
CA HIS A 138 22.80 -5.39 0.23
C HIS A 138 22.05 -6.42 -0.61
N THR A 139 20.96 -6.03 -1.29
CA THR A 139 20.09 -6.97 -2.02
C THR A 139 20.00 -6.70 -3.53
N GLY A 140 20.91 -5.90 -4.08
CA GLY A 140 21.04 -5.67 -5.51
C GLY A 140 20.23 -4.47 -6.05
N GLY A 141 19.85 -3.57 -5.14
CA GLY A 141 19.23 -2.28 -5.43
C GLY A 141 17.74 -2.38 -5.84
N PRO A 142 17.11 -1.23 -6.13
CA PRO A 142 15.69 -1.17 -6.49
C PRO A 142 15.32 -2.07 -7.68
N ALA A 143 16.21 -2.21 -8.66
CA ALA A 143 15.98 -3.03 -9.83
C ALA A 143 15.86 -4.53 -9.49
N ALA A 144 16.48 -5.01 -8.41
CA ALA A 144 16.30 -6.38 -7.94
C ALA A 144 14.90 -6.58 -7.34
N THR A 145 14.42 -5.63 -6.55
CA THR A 145 13.05 -5.61 -6.01
C THR A 145 12.00 -5.54 -7.11
N ASP A 146 12.21 -4.72 -8.14
CA ASP A 146 11.25 -4.62 -9.26
C ASP A 146 11.12 -5.92 -10.08
N ARG A 147 12.14 -6.80 -10.05
CA ARG A 147 12.15 -8.09 -10.76
C ARG A 147 11.63 -9.27 -9.95
N TYR A 148 11.53 -9.11 -8.63
CA TYR A 148 11.08 -10.14 -7.70
C TYR A 148 9.58 -10.40 -7.87
#